data_AF-A0A0W0GET4-F1
#
_entry.id   AF-A0A0W0GET4-F1
#
_cell.length_a   1.000
_cell.length_b   1.000
_cell.length_c   1.000
_cell.angle_alpha   90.00
_cell.angle_beta   90.00
_cell.angle_gamma   90.00
#
_symmetry.space_group_name_H-M   'P 1'
#
loop_
_entity.id
_entity.type
_entity.pdbx_description
1 polymer ?
#
loop_
_entity_poly.entity_id
_entity_poly.type
_entity_poly.pdbx_seq_one_letter_code
_entity_poly.pdbx_strand_id
1 'polypeptide(L)'
;MLQAVSTLLAITFVSWLLFRRRGDPILHKIPGPKKTSWWKGHLEEVYSPYGWDFHTMMESFGPTCAYDGWFGTKMLYTWDSKAMQHILVKAGIYAFR
;
A
#
# COMPACT_ATOMS: atom_id res chain seq x y z
N MET A 1 21.62 31.24 9.09
CA MET A 1 20.42 31.00 9.92
C MET A 1 19.20 30.64 9.07
N LEU A 2 18.83 31.42 8.05
CA LEU A 2 17.67 31.11 7.18
C LEU A 2 17.72 29.70 6.54
N GLN A 3 18.89 29.30 6.03
CA GLN A 3 19.08 27.98 5.38
C GLN A 3 18.81 26.82 6.35
N ALA A 4 19.26 26.93 7.61
CA ALA A 4 19.05 25.91 8.62
C ALA A 4 17.58 25.78 9.04
N VAL A 5 16.85 26.90 9.09
CA VAL A 5 15.40 26.88 9.37
C VAL A 5 14.65 26.23 8.22
N SER A 6 15.02 26.55 6.97
CA SER A 6 14.39 25.95 5.78
C SER A 6 14.59 24.43 5.71
N THR A 7 15.79 23.92 6.03
CA THR A 7 16.06 22.47 5.99
C THR A 7 15.29 21.73 7.07
N LEU A 8 15.20 22.29 8.29
CA LEU A 8 14.42 21.70 9.37
C LEU A 8 12.94 21.63 9.01
N LEU A 9 12.36 22.71 8.50
CA LEU A 9 10.95 22.73 8.06
C LEU A 9 10.68 21.71 6.95
N ALA A 10 11.59 21.58 5.97
CA ALA A 10 11.46 20.61 4.91
C ALA A 10 11.49 19.17 5.45
N ILE A 11 12.41 18.84 6.37
CA ILE A 11 12.48 17.52 7.01
C ILE A 11 11.20 17.24 7.79
N THR A 12 10.74 18.18 8.62
CA THR A 12 9.50 18.01 9.40
C THR A 12 8.30 17.81 8.49
N PHE A 13 8.19 18.57 7.40
CA PHE A 13 7.11 18.42 6.43
C PHE A 13 7.15 17.06 5.72
N VAL A 14 8.32 16.61 5.27
CA VAL A 14 8.49 15.30 4.64
C VAL A 14 8.18 14.17 5.63
N SER A 15 8.69 14.24 6.86
CA SER A 15 8.39 13.25 7.90
C SER A 15 6.90 13.19 8.22
N TRP A 16 6.23 14.35 8.33
CA TRP A 16 4.78 14.42 8.52
C TRP A 16 4.03 13.83 7.33
N LEU A 17 4.45 14.11 6.09
CA LEU A 17 3.85 13.55 4.88
C LEU A 17 3.98 12.02 4.85
N LEU A 18 5.15 11.48 5.19
CA LEU A 18 5.38 10.04 5.28
C LEU A 18 4.57 9.40 6.40
N PHE A 19 4.44 10.08 7.55
CA PHE A 19 3.62 9.58 8.65
C PHE A 19 2.13 9.55 8.30
N ARG A 20 1.62 10.57 7.61
CA ARG A 20 0.23 10.61 7.11
C ARG A 20 -0.07 9.55 6.05
N ARG A 21 0.94 9.04 5.37
CA ARG A 21 0.78 7.95 4.38
C ARG A 21 0.65 6.57 5.02
N ARG A 22 0.79 6.43 6.34
CA ARG A 22 0.57 5.15 7.02
C ARG A 22 -0.91 4.76 6.86
N GLY A 23 -1.13 3.61 6.22
CA GLY A 23 -2.47 3.05 6.00
C GLY A 23 -3.13 2.60 7.31
N ASP A 24 -4.42 2.29 7.20
CA ASP A 24 -5.24 1.88 8.32
C ASP A 24 -4.67 0.62 9.01
N PRO A 25 -4.54 0.59 10.35
CA PRO A 25 -4.09 -0.59 11.09
C PRO A 25 -4.92 -1.85 10.78
N ILE A 26 -6.17 -1.70 10.32
CA ILE A 26 -7.01 -2.84 9.91
C ILE A 26 -6.36 -3.67 8.81
N LEU A 27 -5.64 -3.04 7.86
CA LEU A 27 -4.97 -3.74 6.75
C LEU A 27 -3.85 -4.67 7.22
N HIS A 28 -3.32 -4.48 8.43
CA HIS A 28 -2.29 -5.36 9.00
C HIS A 28 -2.83 -6.71 9.47
N LYS A 29 -4.15 -6.86 9.58
CA LYS A 29 -4.81 -8.12 9.97
C LYS A 29 -5.06 -9.04 8.76
N ILE A 30 -4.94 -8.50 7.55
CA ILE A 30 -5.19 -9.25 6.32
C ILE A 30 -3.95 -10.10 6.01
N PRO A 31 -4.12 -11.40 5.69
CA PRO A 31 -3.00 -12.27 5.35
C PRO A 31 -2.31 -11.81 4.06
N GLY A 32 -1.03 -12.13 3.92
CA GLY A 32 -0.26 -11.78 2.74
C GLY A 32 1.21 -12.16 2.85
N PRO A 33 1.99 -11.88 1.79
CA PRO A 33 3.40 -12.23 1.75
C PRO A 33 4.20 -11.55 2.87
N LYS A 34 5.22 -12.25 3.36
CA LYS A 34 6.14 -11.71 4.36
C LYS A 34 6.96 -10.58 3.75
N LYS A 35 7.08 -9.48 4.49
CA LYS A 35 7.82 -8.29 4.06
C LYS A 35 9.25 -8.64 3.63
N THR A 36 9.63 -8.27 2.41
CA THR A 36 11.01 -8.40 1.89
C THR A 36 11.84 -7.14 2.15
N SER A 37 11.23 -5.95 2.00
CA SER A 37 11.93 -4.68 2.19
C SER A 37 11.04 -3.57 2.78
N TRP A 38 11.62 -2.64 3.53
CA TRP A 38 10.87 -1.49 4.08
C TRP A 38 10.64 -0.38 3.04
N TRP A 39 11.59 -0.20 2.11
CA TRP A 39 11.56 0.90 1.14
C TRP A 39 10.60 0.65 -0.02
N LYS A 40 10.73 -0.48 -0.72
CA LYS A 40 9.89 -0.85 -1.87
C LYS A 40 8.81 -1.89 -1.56
N GLY A 41 8.92 -2.62 -0.45
CA GLY A 41 8.03 -3.75 -0.18
C GLY A 41 8.12 -4.78 -1.31
N HIS A 42 6.97 -5.13 -1.89
CA HIS A 42 6.78 -6.10 -2.98
C HIS A 42 6.42 -5.47 -4.33
N LEU A 43 6.67 -4.18 -4.51
CA LEU A 43 6.25 -3.48 -5.72
C LEU A 43 6.94 -4.01 -6.98
N GLU A 44 8.19 -4.44 -6.85
CA GLU A 44 8.95 -4.97 -7.98
C GLU A 44 8.34 -6.28 -8.47
N GLU A 45 7.94 -7.15 -7.54
CA GLU A 45 7.30 -8.43 -7.82
C GLU A 45 5.89 -8.23 -8.42
N VAL A 46 5.12 -7.28 -7.89
CA VAL A 46 3.75 -6.97 -8.37
C VAL A 46 3.75 -6.37 -9.77
N TYR A 47 4.67 -5.44 -10.06
CA TYR A 47 4.77 -4.73 -11.34
C TYR A 47 5.76 -5.36 -12.33
N SER A 48 6.36 -6.50 -11.98
CA SER A 48 7.26 -7.22 -12.88
C SER A 48 6.49 -7.70 -14.11
N PRO A 49 7.05 -7.58 -15.33
CA PRO A 49 6.50 -8.21 -16.53
C PRO A 49 6.33 -9.73 -16.39
N TYR A 50 7.10 -10.35 -15.50
CA TYR A 50 7.05 -11.79 -15.18
C TYR A 50 6.46 -12.06 -13.79
N GLY A 51 5.66 -11.14 -13.24
CA GLY A 51 5.12 -11.21 -11.88
C GLY A 51 3.96 -12.17 -11.67
N TRP A 52 3.53 -12.93 -12.68
CA TRP A 52 2.35 -13.80 -12.59
C TRP A 52 2.45 -14.88 -11.51
N ASP A 53 3.64 -15.43 -11.29
CA ASP A 53 3.88 -16.40 -10.22
C ASP A 53 3.67 -15.76 -8.85
N PHE A 54 4.03 -14.47 -8.69
CA PHE A 54 3.76 -13.72 -7.47
C PHE A 54 2.27 -13.49 -7.26
N HIS A 55 1.52 -13.15 -8.32
CA HIS A 55 0.06 -13.03 -8.26
C HIS A 55 -0.61 -14.35 -7.88
N THR A 56 -0.19 -15.46 -8.48
CA THR A 56 -0.71 -16.80 -8.18
C THR A 56 -0.40 -17.22 -6.74
N MET A 57 0.81 -16.92 -6.25
CA MET A 57 1.18 -17.15 -4.85
C MET A 57 0.30 -16.31 -3.91
N MET A 58 -0.04 -15.07 -4.29
CA MET A 58 -0.93 -14.25 -3.46
C MET A 58 -2.36 -14.81 -3.37
N GLU A 59 -2.88 -15.45 -4.42
CA GLU A 59 -4.21 -16.09 -4.38
C GLU A 59 -4.29 -17.20 -3.33
N SER A 60 -3.16 -17.82 -2.97
CA SER A 60 -3.11 -18.87 -1.93
C SER A 60 -3.45 -18.35 -0.52
N PHE A 61 -3.38 -17.03 -0.29
CA PHE A 61 -3.80 -16.43 0.99
C PHE A 61 -5.31 -16.23 1.10
N GLY A 62 -6.06 -16.53 0.04
CA GLY A 62 -7.52 -16.42 -0.03
C GLY A 62 -7.99 -15.31 -0.97
N PRO A 63 -9.29 -14.99 -0.94
CA PRO A 63 -9.92 -14.07 -1.91
C PRO A 63 -9.46 -12.61 -1.78
N THR A 64 -8.74 -12.28 -0.71
CA THR A 64 -8.20 -10.94 -0.45
C THR A 64 -6.91 -11.08 0.34
N CYS A 65 -5.85 -10.42 -0.12
CA CYS A 65 -4.57 -10.37 0.54
C CYS A 65 -4.07 -8.92 0.66
N ALA A 66 -3.09 -8.69 1.54
CA ALA A 66 -2.42 -7.40 1.65
C ALA A 66 -0.90 -7.54 1.51
N TYR A 67 -0.30 -6.73 0.65
CA TYR A 67 1.15 -6.69 0.45
C TYR A 67 1.72 -5.33 0.87
N ASP A 68 3.03 -5.27 1.11
CA ASP A 68 3.73 -4.03 1.44
C ASP A 68 4.13 -3.27 0.16
N GLY A 69 3.83 -1.98 0.13
CA GLY A 69 4.27 -1.03 -0.87
C GLY A 69 5.35 -0.08 -0.34
N TRP A 70 5.43 1.10 -0.95
CA TRP A 70 6.42 2.13 -0.59
C TRP A 70 6.37 2.48 0.90
N PHE A 71 7.53 2.58 1.54
CA PHE A 71 7.67 2.98 2.95
C PHE A 71 6.85 2.12 3.94
N GLY A 72 6.64 0.84 3.61
CA GLY A 72 5.88 -0.09 4.45
C GLY A 72 4.37 0.19 4.50
N THR A 73 3.84 0.95 3.53
CA THR A 73 2.39 1.09 3.35
C THR A 73 1.78 -0.26 2.99
N LYS A 74 0.60 -0.57 3.54
CA LYS A 74 -0.14 -1.79 3.20
C LYS A 74 -1.10 -1.51 2.05
N MET A 75 -1.00 -2.32 1.00
CA MET A 75 -1.86 -2.27 -0.18
C MET A 75 -2.81 -3.46 -0.15
N LEU A 76 -4.10 -3.20 -0.36
CA LEU A 76 -5.12 -4.23 -0.46
C LEU A 76 -5.16 -4.77 -1.88
N TYR A 77 -5.11 -6.10 -2.03
CA TYR A 77 -5.26 -6.78 -3.31
C TYR A 77 -6.39 -7.81 -3.17
N THR A 78 -7.42 -7.68 -4.02
CA THR A 78 -8.63 -8.49 -3.91
C THR A 78 -9.10 -8.92 -5.29
N TRP A 79 -9.54 -10.18 -5.36
CA TRP A 79 -10.18 -10.76 -6.54
C TRP A 79 -11.61 -11.21 -6.22
N ASP A 80 -12.12 -10.87 -5.03
CA ASP A 80 -13.52 -11.11 -4.66
C ASP A 80 -14.41 -10.16 -5.45
N SER A 81 -15.20 -10.72 -6.37
CA SER A 81 -16.13 -9.97 -7.22
C SER A 81 -17.13 -9.14 -6.39
N LYS A 82 -17.52 -9.60 -5.20
CA LYS A 82 -18.42 -8.87 -4.30
C LYS A 82 -17.71 -7.67 -3.68
N ALA A 83 -16.47 -7.83 -3.24
CA ALA A 83 -15.66 -6.74 -2.71
C ALA A 83 -15.36 -5.70 -3.79
N MET A 84 -14.95 -6.14 -4.99
CA MET A 84 -14.70 -5.27 -6.13
C MET A 84 -15.95 -4.49 -6.54
N GLN A 85 -17.11 -5.14 -6.66
CA GLN A 85 -18.37 -4.46 -6.96
C GLN A 85 -18.69 -3.40 -5.89
N HIS A 86 -18.52 -3.73 -4.61
CA HIS A 86 -18.76 -2.79 -3.52
C HIS A 86 -17.79 -1.60 -3.55
N ILE A 87 -16.50 -1.83 -3.79
CA ILE A 87 -15.48 -0.79 -3.92
C ILE A 87 -15.79 0.10 -5.13
N LEU A 88 -16.06 -0.48 -6.30
CA LEU A 88 -16.33 0.28 -7.52
C LEU A 88 -17.58 1.15 -7.39
N VAL A 89 -18.64 0.61 -6.79
CA VAL A 89 -19.91 1.35 -6.61
C VAL A 89 -19.83 2.37 -5.48
N LYS A 90 -19.22 2.05 -4.34
CA LYS A 90 -19.18 2.95 -3.18
C LYS A 90 -17.96 3.86 -3.17
N ALA A 91 -16.75 3.32 -3.33
CA ALA A 91 -15.52 4.10 -3.21
C ALA A 91 -15.34 5.10 -4.36
N GLY A 92 -15.79 4.77 -5.57
CA GLY A 92 -15.80 5.72 -6.70
C GLY A 92 -16.57 7.01 -6.39
N ILE A 93 -17.61 6.93 -5.57
CA ILE A 93 -18.43 8.08 -5.15
C ILE A 93 -17.70 8.94 -4.08
N TYR A 94 -16.87 8.33 -3.22
CA TYR A 94 -16.14 9.04 -2.17
C TYR A 94 -14.77 9.57 -2.62
N ALA A 95 -14.19 9.07 -3.71
CA ALA A 95 -12.89 9.53 -4.21
C ALA A 95 -12.96 10.86 -4.99
N PHE A 96 -14.16 11.30 -5.39
CA PHE A 96 -14.41 12.54 -6.15
C PHE A 96 -15.10 13.65 -5.34
N ARG A 97 -15.14 13.55 -4.01
CA ARG A 97 -15.66 14.57 -3.10
C ARG A 97 -14.60 14.95 -2.07
#